data_AF-A0A0C9VIU4-F1
#
_entry.id   AF-A0A0C9VIU4-F1
#
_cell.length_a   1.000
_cell.length_b   1.000
_cell.length_c   1.000
_cell.angle_alpha   90.00
_cell.angle_beta   90.00
_cell.angle_gamma   90.00
#
_symmetry.space_group_name_H-M   'P 1'
#
loop_
_entity.id
_entity.type
_entity.pdbx_description
1 polymer ?
#
loop_
_entity_poly.entity_id
_entity_poly.type
_entity_poly.pdbx_seq_one_letter_code
_entity_poly.pdbx_strand_id
1 'polypeptide(L)'
;MLGESPVTIVHGPPGTGKRTVITKAAQLWGKGRSPVCIAAQSNTAVKNITEKLFKKGVNFKIVVSKEFHFEWHEHLYNEIETCVIRSDMLDGQPLDRLLGGSEIILTTLGMLSNPVLDIAPVTSSSSPLIMHNARRLWRA
;
A
#
# COMPACT_ATOMS: atom_id res chain seq x y z
N MET A 1 -28.62 5.09 9.22
CA MET A 1 -27.73 4.02 8.72
C MET A 1 -26.98 4.59 7.53
N LEU A 2 -25.67 4.84 7.65
CA LEU A 2 -24.85 5.13 6.47
C LEU A 2 -24.77 3.81 5.69
N GLY A 3 -25.36 3.76 4.49
CA GLY A 3 -25.32 2.57 3.66
C GLY A 3 -23.88 2.17 3.40
N GLU A 4 -23.54 0.90 3.66
CA GLU A 4 -22.23 0.34 3.36
C GLU A 4 -22.04 0.33 1.85
N SER A 5 -21.50 1.43 1.32
CA SER A 5 -21.07 1.48 -0.07
C SER A 5 -19.74 0.73 -0.15
N PRO A 6 -19.62 -0.33 -0.97
CA PRO A 6 -18.39 -1.11 -1.09
C PRO A 6 -17.23 -0.28 -1.65
N VAL A 7 -17.50 0.92 -2.16
CA VAL A 7 -16.53 1.86 -2.70
C VAL A 7 -16.75 3.24 -2.10
N THR A 8 -15.68 3.86 -1.59
CA THR A 8 -15.66 5.25 -1.14
C THR A 8 -14.61 6.04 -1.92
N ILE A 9 -15.02 7.16 -2.52
CA ILE A 9 -14.13 8.05 -3.27
C ILE A 9 -13.85 9.31 -2.43
N VAL A 10 -12.56 9.58 -2.20
CA VAL A 10 -12.11 10.80 -1.53
C VAL A 10 -11.47 11.75 -2.55
N HIS A 11 -12.13 12.87 -2.81
CA HIS A 11 -11.63 13.94 -3.70
C HIS A 11 -11.31 15.22 -2.91
N GLY A 12 -10.34 16.01 -3.40
CA GLY A 12 -10.06 17.35 -2.88
C GLY A 12 -8.97 18.07 -3.67
N PRO A 13 -8.90 19.41 -3.65
CA PRO A 13 -7.79 20.22 -4.19
C PRO A 13 -6.40 19.83 -3.64
N PRO A 14 -5.27 20.25 -4.25
CA PRO A 14 -3.95 20.12 -3.63
C PRO A 14 -3.92 20.72 -2.21
N GLY A 15 -3.13 20.15 -1.30
CA GLY A 15 -3.03 20.63 0.09
C GLY A 15 -4.14 20.19 1.06
N THR A 16 -5.28 19.67 0.59
CA THR A 16 -6.45 19.29 1.42
C THR A 16 -6.29 18.02 2.29
N GLY A 17 -5.06 17.60 2.60
CA GLY A 17 -4.86 16.52 3.56
C GLY A 17 -5.33 15.12 3.15
N LYS A 18 -5.69 14.85 1.89
CA LYS A 18 -6.08 13.49 1.39
C LYS A 18 -5.11 12.39 1.83
N ARG A 19 -3.81 12.66 1.78
CA ARG A 19 -2.77 11.73 2.27
C ARG A 19 -2.92 11.45 3.76
N THR A 20 -3.26 12.46 4.56
CA THR A 20 -3.53 12.32 5.99
C THR A 20 -4.76 11.46 6.25
N VAL A 21 -5.82 11.61 5.43
CA VAL A 21 -7.01 10.75 5.49
C VAL A 21 -6.65 9.30 5.21
N ILE A 22 -5.94 9.02 4.11
CA ILE A 22 -5.47 7.67 3.75
C ILE A 22 -4.65 7.06 4.89
N THR A 23 -3.69 7.81 5.43
CA THR A 23 -2.83 7.34 6.53
C THR A 23 -3.67 7.04 7.77
N LYS A 24 -4.66 7.88 8.11
CA LYS A 24 -5.52 7.68 9.28
C LYS A 24 -6.48 6.51 9.10
N ALA A 25 -7.04 6.31 7.91
CA ALA A 25 -7.89 5.17 7.60
C ALA A 25 -7.13 3.85 7.72
N ALA A 26 -5.94 3.77 7.10
CA ALA A 26 -5.06 2.60 7.22
C ALA A 26 -4.70 2.28 8.68
N GLN A 27 -4.42 3.31 9.48
CA GLN A 27 -4.17 3.15 10.92
C GLN A 27 -5.35 2.59 11.71
N LEU A 28 -6.58 2.98 11.36
CA LEU A 28 -7.78 2.49 12.05
C LEU A 28 -8.08 1.04 11.65
N TRP A 29 -7.98 0.73 10.36
CA TRP A 29 -8.23 -0.63 9.86
C TRP A 29 -7.18 -1.64 10.29
N GLY A 30 -5.89 -1.28 10.27
CA GLY A 30 -4.82 -2.15 10.79
C GLY A 30 -4.82 -2.33 12.31
N LYS A 31 -5.62 -1.55 13.07
CA LYS A 31 -5.88 -1.85 14.49
C LYS A 31 -7.03 -2.83 14.67
N GLY A 32 -7.97 -2.85 13.72
CA GLY A 32 -9.15 -3.71 13.72
C GLY A 32 -8.90 -5.11 13.16
N ARG A 33 -7.65 -5.49 12.90
CA ARG A 33 -7.30 -6.76 12.26
C ARG A 33 -7.87 -6.97 10.86
N SER A 34 -8.13 -5.87 10.17
CA SER A 34 -8.62 -5.87 8.79
C SER A 34 -7.44 -5.59 7.87
N PRO A 35 -7.00 -6.56 7.05
CA PRO A 35 -5.89 -6.32 6.13
C PRO A 35 -6.23 -5.18 5.16
N VAL A 36 -5.28 -4.27 4.94
CA VAL A 36 -5.43 -3.10 4.08
C VAL A 36 -4.35 -3.13 3.00
N CYS A 37 -4.78 -3.08 1.75
CA CYS A 37 -3.88 -2.81 0.64
C CYS A 37 -3.99 -1.33 0.23
N ILE A 38 -2.86 -0.64 0.14
CA ILE A 38 -2.76 0.75 -0.32
C ILE A 38 -1.97 0.76 -1.62
N ALA A 39 -2.64 1.00 -2.74
CA ALA A 39 -2.03 1.11 -4.04
C ALA A 39 -1.91 2.57 -4.49
N ALA A 40 -0.77 2.94 -5.09
CA ALA A 40 -0.59 4.27 -5.69
C ALA A 40 -0.06 4.19 -7.12
N GLN A 41 -0.24 5.26 -7.89
CA GLN A 41 0.21 5.30 -9.29
C GLN A 41 1.73 5.34 -9.48
N SER A 42 2.48 5.78 -8.47
CA SER A 42 3.94 5.89 -8.54
C SER A 42 4.57 5.51 -7.22
N ASN A 43 5.83 5.11 -7.30
CA ASN A 43 6.57 4.72 -6.13
C ASN A 43 6.89 5.90 -5.21
N THR A 44 7.11 7.10 -5.75
CA THR A 44 7.22 8.33 -4.95
C THR A 44 5.94 8.58 -4.15
N ALA A 45 4.77 8.26 -4.70
CA ALA A 45 3.51 8.35 -3.97
C ALA A 45 3.40 7.28 -2.86
N VAL A 46 3.85 6.05 -3.12
CA VAL A 46 3.97 4.99 -2.08
C VAL A 46 4.88 5.47 -0.95
N LYS A 47 6.10 5.91 -1.27
CA LYS A 47 7.09 6.47 -0.33
C LYS A 47 6.48 7.56 0.56
N ASN A 48 5.80 8.53 -0.03
CA ASN A 48 5.16 9.63 0.71
C ASN A 48 4.12 9.17 1.74
N ILE A 49 3.43 8.05 1.49
CA ILE A 49 2.47 7.46 2.43
C ILE A 49 3.22 6.65 3.49
N THR A 50 4.18 5.82 3.06
CA THR A 50 5.09 5.05 3.91
C THR A 50 5.75 5.91 4.98
N GLU A 51 6.36 7.04 4.61
CA GLU A 51 7.01 7.96 5.56
C GLU A 51 6.06 8.43 6.66
N LYS A 52 4.79 8.67 6.32
CA LYS A 52 3.79 9.11 7.29
C LYS A 52 3.32 7.99 8.20
N LEU A 53 3.29 6.75 7.72
CA LEU A 53 2.99 5.57 8.53
C LEU A 53 4.16 5.24 9.46
N PHE A 54 5.37 5.28 8.93
CA PHE A 54 6.62 5.03 9.66
C PHE A 54 6.79 6.02 10.82
N LYS A 55 6.66 7.33 10.56
CA LYS A 55 6.71 8.38 11.61
C LYS A 55 5.66 8.21 12.72
N LYS A 56 4.63 7.39 12.50
CA LYS A 56 3.58 7.10 13.47
C LYS A 56 3.71 5.70 14.10
N GLY A 57 4.79 4.98 13.85
CA GLY A 57 5.04 3.64 14.40
C GLY A 57 4.05 2.59 13.91
N VAL A 58 3.51 2.73 12.70
CA VAL A 58 2.56 1.77 12.14
C VAL A 58 3.32 0.60 11.52
N ASN A 59 2.92 -0.63 11.83
CA ASN A 59 3.45 -1.82 11.16
C ASN A 59 2.88 -1.90 9.74
N PHE A 60 3.74 -1.95 8.73
CA PHE A 60 3.38 -2.12 7.33
C PHE A 60 4.48 -2.88 6.58
N LYS A 61 4.14 -3.40 5.40
CA LYS A 61 5.11 -3.86 4.39
C LYS A 61 4.90 -3.14 3.07
N ILE A 62 5.98 -2.96 2.32
CA ILE A 62 5.96 -2.39 0.97
C ILE A 62 6.28 -3.51 0.00
N VAL A 63 5.43 -3.74 -0.99
CA VAL A 63 5.70 -4.72 -2.05
C VAL A 63 6.05 -3.98 -3.34
N VAL A 64 7.22 -4.25 -3.90
CA VAL A 64 7.75 -3.60 -5.10
C VAL A 64 8.32 -4.61 -6.09
N SER A 65 8.43 -4.25 -7.37
CA SER A 65 9.17 -5.07 -8.32
C SER A 65 10.68 -4.99 -8.04
N LYS A 66 11.39 -6.04 -8.39
CA LYS A 66 12.85 -6.14 -8.31
C LYS A 66 13.53 -4.98 -9.03
N GLU A 67 13.12 -4.72 -10.27
CA GLU A 67 13.67 -3.67 -11.13
C GLU A 67 13.49 -2.30 -10.50
N PHE A 68 12.36 -2.09 -9.85
CA PHE A 68 12.04 -0.82 -9.23
C PHE A 68 12.83 -0.57 -7.94
N HIS A 69 13.10 -1.61 -7.15
CA HIS A 69 13.98 -1.51 -5.99
C HIS A 69 15.39 -1.05 -6.35
N PHE A 70 15.90 -1.39 -7.54
CA PHE A 70 17.25 -0.99 -7.96
C PHE A 70 17.41 0.52 -8.14
N GLU A 71 16.32 1.28 -8.35
CA GLU A 71 16.36 2.74 -8.49
C GLU A 71 16.40 3.48 -7.13
N TRP A 72 16.39 2.75 -6.00
CA TRP A 72 16.32 3.30 -4.64
C TRP A 72 17.72 3.53 -4.05
N HIS A 73 18.36 4.66 -4.41
CA HIS A 73 19.67 5.06 -3.88
C HIS A 73 19.60 6.21 -2.85
N GLU A 74 18.48 6.41 -2.17
CA GLU A 74 18.34 7.43 -1.12
C GLU A 74 18.48 6.84 0.29
N HIS A 75 19.18 7.53 1.19
CA HIS A 75 19.35 7.15 2.61
C HIS A 75 18.03 6.86 3.34
N LEU A 76 16.94 7.51 2.90
CA LEU A 76 15.62 7.31 3.49
C LEU A 76 15.09 5.88 3.29
N TYR A 77 15.52 5.19 2.25
CA TYR A 77 15.13 3.81 2.00
C TYR A 77 15.80 2.84 2.96
N ASN A 78 16.97 3.17 3.49
CA ASN A 78 17.69 2.33 4.46
C ASN A 78 16.86 2.10 5.74
N GLU A 79 16.12 3.12 6.21
CA GLU A 79 15.30 3.00 7.42
C GLU A 79 14.06 2.10 7.22
N ILE A 80 13.52 2.07 6.00
CA ILE A 80 12.32 1.29 5.65
C ILE A 80 12.65 0.03 4.86
N GLU A 81 13.92 -0.26 4.60
CA GLU A 81 14.38 -1.42 3.80
C GLU A 81 13.89 -2.73 4.41
N THR A 82 13.89 -2.83 5.75
CA THR A 82 13.35 -3.97 6.50
C THR A 82 11.84 -4.17 6.33
N CYS A 83 11.13 -3.14 5.85
CA CYS A 83 9.72 -3.19 5.51
C CYS A 83 9.48 -3.54 4.03
N VAL A 84 10.51 -3.62 3.19
CA VAL A 84 10.36 -3.87 1.75
C VAL A 84 10.39 -5.36 1.45
N ILE A 85 9.46 -5.80 0.62
CA ILE A 85 9.37 -7.12 0.01
C ILE A 85 9.48 -6.91 -1.50
N ARG A 86 10.51 -7.50 -2.10
CA ARG A 86 10.71 -7.45 -3.54
C ARG A 86 9.99 -8.59 -4.24
N SER A 87 9.62 -8.39 -5.50
CA SER A 87 8.97 -9.41 -6.31
C SER A 87 9.77 -10.72 -6.39
N ASP A 88 11.10 -10.66 -6.45
CA ASP A 88 11.95 -11.86 -6.48
C ASP A 88 12.03 -12.62 -5.15
N MET A 89 11.53 -12.03 -4.05
CA MET A 89 11.35 -12.74 -2.79
C MET A 89 10.04 -13.52 -2.73
N LEU A 90 9.09 -13.21 -3.62
CA LEU A 90 7.78 -13.87 -3.69
C LEU A 90 7.84 -15.18 -4.49
N ASP A 91 8.87 -15.36 -5.33
CA ASP A 91 9.09 -16.60 -6.08
C ASP A 91 9.33 -17.77 -5.12
N GLY A 92 8.28 -18.56 -4.89
CA GLY A 92 8.31 -19.75 -4.04
C GLY A 92 8.10 -19.50 -2.54
N GLN A 93 7.77 -18.27 -2.12
CA GLN A 93 7.48 -17.94 -0.73
C GLN A 93 6.06 -17.36 -0.59
N PRO A 94 5.22 -17.93 0.30
CA PRO A 94 3.91 -17.35 0.61
C PRO A 94 4.03 -15.91 1.12
N LEU A 95 3.15 -15.01 0.62
CA LEU A 95 3.18 -13.58 0.98
C LEU A 95 2.98 -13.38 2.49
N ASP A 96 2.07 -14.12 3.12
CA ASP A 96 1.77 -14.07 4.56
C ASP A 96 3.00 -14.26 5.44
N ARG A 97 3.91 -15.15 5.05
CA ARG A 97 5.18 -15.37 5.74
C ARG A 97 6.06 -14.12 5.70
N LEU A 98 6.14 -13.45 4.55
CA LEU A 98 6.96 -12.25 4.38
C LEU A 98 6.30 -11.01 5.03
N LEU A 99 4.97 -11.01 5.14
CA LEU A 99 4.24 -9.97 5.86
C LEU A 99 4.58 -9.96 7.35
N GLY A 100 4.88 -11.12 7.95
CA GLY A 100 5.31 -11.21 9.35
C GLY A 100 4.28 -10.64 10.32
N GLY A 101 2.99 -10.88 10.06
CA GLY A 101 1.88 -10.34 10.85
C GLY A 101 1.54 -8.87 10.57
N SER A 102 2.15 -8.26 9.56
CA SER A 102 1.74 -6.95 9.08
C SER A 102 0.44 -7.03 8.29
N GLU A 103 -0.52 -6.19 8.65
CA GLU A 103 -1.84 -6.14 8.01
C GLU A 103 -1.94 -5.03 6.97
N ILE A 104 -0.95 -4.16 6.87
CA ILE A 104 -0.95 -3.03 5.94
C ILE A 104 0.10 -3.27 4.87
N ILE A 105 -0.34 -3.35 3.62
CA ILE A 105 0.52 -3.47 2.45
C ILE A 105 0.45 -2.18 1.66
N LEU A 106 1.62 -1.64 1.28
CA LEU A 106 1.72 -0.57 0.32
C LEU A 106 2.37 -1.07 -0.95
N THR A 107 1.81 -0.71 -2.10
CA THR A 107 2.37 -1.11 -3.40
C THR A 107 1.99 -0.11 -4.49
N THR A 108 2.54 -0.27 -5.69
CA THR A 108 2.06 0.48 -6.85
C THR A 108 0.97 -0.28 -7.58
N LEU A 109 0.17 0.42 -8.40
CA LEU A 109 -0.77 -0.25 -9.30
C LEU A 109 -0.08 -1.20 -10.27
N GLY A 110 1.13 -0.87 -10.75
CA GLY A 110 1.89 -1.76 -11.63
C GLY A 110 2.28 -3.07 -10.92
N MET A 111 2.72 -2.99 -9.68
CA MET A 111 3.05 -4.17 -8.88
C MET A 111 1.80 -4.95 -8.43
N LEU A 112 0.69 -4.26 -8.15
CA LEU A 112 -0.61 -4.89 -7.85
C LEU A 112 -1.11 -5.77 -9.02
N SER A 113 -0.78 -5.39 -10.25
CA SER A 113 -1.09 -6.16 -11.46
C SER A 113 -0.06 -7.24 -11.80
N ASN A 114 1.02 -7.37 -11.01
CA ASN A 114 2.04 -8.37 -11.25
C ASN A 114 1.56 -9.75 -10.78
N PRO A 115 1.54 -10.79 -11.64
CA PRO A 115 1.05 -12.13 -11.28
C PRO A 115 1.78 -12.78 -10.10
N VAL A 116 3.03 -12.37 -9.83
CA VAL A 116 3.81 -12.87 -8.69
C VAL A 116 3.21 -12.43 -7.35
N LEU A 117 2.39 -11.38 -7.36
CA LEU A 117 1.74 -10.85 -6.17
C LEU A 117 0.35 -11.46 -6.01
N ASP A 118 0.28 -12.59 -5.31
CA ASP A 118 -0.99 -13.13 -4.83
C ASP A 118 -1.41 -12.40 -3.53
N ILE A 119 -2.17 -11.31 -3.70
CA ILE A 119 -2.79 -10.57 -2.60
C ILE A 119 -4.16 -11.13 -2.19
N ALA A 120 -4.65 -12.22 -2.80
CA ALA A 120 -5.92 -12.82 -2.40
C ALA A 120 -6.05 -13.09 -0.87
N PRO A 121 -4.98 -13.44 -0.13
CA PRO A 121 -5.05 -13.58 1.33
C PRO A 121 -5.36 -12.27 2.07
N VAL A 122 -5.05 -11.13 1.44
CA VAL A 122 -5.12 -9.78 2.00
C VAL A 122 -6.35 -9.05 1.47
N THR A 123 -6.84 -9.40 0.27
CA THR A 123 -8.00 -8.81 -0.40
C THR A 123 -9.21 -9.76 -0.42
N SER A 124 -9.56 -10.31 0.74
CA SER A 124 -10.88 -10.94 0.92
C SER A 124 -12.00 -9.95 0.53
N SER A 125 -13.21 -10.43 0.23
CA SER A 125 -14.34 -9.55 -0.16
C SER A 125 -14.67 -8.46 0.86
N SER A 126 -14.19 -8.59 2.10
CA SER A 126 -14.34 -7.63 3.21
C SER A 126 -13.12 -6.73 3.46
N SER A 127 -11.99 -6.95 2.78
CA SER A 127 -10.74 -6.22 3.04
C SER A 127 -10.67 -4.88 2.28
N PRO A 128 -10.40 -3.75 2.95
CA PRO A 128 -10.29 -2.46 2.28
C PRO A 128 -9.10 -2.37 1.28
N LEU A 129 -9.39 -1.95 0.05
CA LEU A 129 -8.39 -1.50 -0.94
C LEU A 129 -8.45 0.03 -1.07
N ILE A 130 -7.33 0.70 -0.79
CA ILE A 130 -7.18 2.15 -0.97
C ILE A 130 -6.39 2.43 -2.26
N MET A 131 -6.94 3.19 -3.19
CA MET A 131 -6.24 3.67 -4.38
C MET A 131 -5.92 5.18 -4.28
N HIS A 132 -4.64 5.55 -4.31
CA HIS A 132 -4.20 6.94 -4.29
C HIS A 132 -3.89 7.49 -5.69
N ASN A 133 -4.41 8.69 -5.99
CA ASN A 133 -4.24 9.41 -7.27
C ASN A 133 -4.80 8.69 -8.50
N ALA A 134 -5.95 8.02 -8.42
CA ALA A 134 -6.58 7.30 -9.54
C ALA A 134 -7.04 8.16 -10.75
N ARG A 135 -6.74 9.47 -10.79
CA ARG A 135 -7.25 10.43 -11.80
C ARG A 135 -6.81 10.14 -13.25
N ARG A 136 -5.87 9.22 -13.47
CA ARG A 136 -5.29 8.93 -14.80
C ARG A 136 -5.76 7.61 -15.43
N LEU A 137 -6.73 6.91 -14.83
CA LEU A 137 -7.21 5.60 -15.30
C LEU A 137 -8.31 5.68 -16.37
N TRP A 138 -8.79 6.87 -16.73
CA TRP A 138 -9.75 7.07 -17.80
C TRP A 138 -9.32 8.27 -18.67
N ARG A 139 -8.43 8.00 -19.62
CA ARG A 139 -8.37 8.75 -20.88
C ARG A 139 -8.62 7.72 -21.97
N ALA A 140 -9.90 7.58 -22.33
CA ALA A 140 -10.30 7.02 -23.62
C ALA A 140 -9.91 8.00 -24.73
#